data_AF-A0A561Q0Y0-F1
#
_entry.id   AF-A0A561Q0Y0-F1
#
_cell.length_a   1.000
_cell.length_b   1.000
_cell.length_c   1.000
_cell.angle_alpha   90.00
_cell.angle_beta   90.00
_cell.angle_gamma   90.00
#
_symmetry.space_group_name_H-M   'P 1'
#
loop_
_entity.id
_entity.type
_entity.pdbx_description
1 polymer ?
#
loop_
_entity_poly.entity_id
_entity_poly.type
_entity_poly.pdbx_seq_one_letter_code
_entity_poly.pdbx_strand_id
1 'polypeptide(L)'
;MDAHTTEIDRLKNALEIDEALIHALYLRLRAEIETREAIIDAAAHGAAPEVLEAMATDPVPVIDEFGRKKTVAGLLSAFKRSRTGLRDDILDIGP
;
A
#
# COMPACT_ATOMS: atom_id res chain seq x y z
N MET A 1 -26.99 7.14 -21.54
CA MET A 1 -26.39 6.68 -20.28
C MET A 1 -25.95 7.94 -19.55
N ASP A 2 -26.61 8.23 -18.43
CA ASP A 2 -26.68 9.57 -17.85
C ASP A 2 -25.37 10.03 -17.20
N ALA A 3 -25.10 11.34 -17.28
CA ALA A 3 -23.91 11.97 -16.70
C ALA A 3 -23.73 11.65 -15.20
N HIS A 4 -24.81 11.49 -14.45
CA HIS A 4 -24.79 11.08 -13.05
C HIS A 4 -24.15 9.70 -12.82
N THR A 5 -24.36 8.75 -13.73
CA THR A 5 -23.74 7.41 -13.62
C THR A 5 -22.22 7.50 -13.79
N THR A 6 -21.75 8.40 -14.66
CA THR A 6 -20.32 8.59 -14.95
C THR A 6 -19.57 9.23 -13.77
N GLU A 7 -20.20 10.16 -13.06
CA GLU A 7 -19.63 10.77 -11.86
C GLU A 7 -19.53 9.78 -10.69
N ILE A 8 -20.57 8.97 -10.49
CA ILE A 8 -20.59 7.92 -9.46
C ILE A 8 -19.43 6.91 -9.68
N ASP A 9 -19.18 6.52 -10.93
CA ASP A 9 -18.11 5.56 -11.23
C ASP A 9 -16.70 6.14 -11.03
N ARG A 10 -16.51 7.46 -11.26
CA ARG A 10 -15.25 8.15 -10.94
C ARG A 10 -14.99 8.20 -9.44
N LEU A 11 -16.01 8.52 -8.64
CA LEU A 11 -15.90 8.58 -7.19
C LEU A 11 -15.59 7.22 -6.58
N LYS A 12 -16.21 6.14 -7.09
CA LYS A 12 -15.88 4.76 -6.68
C LYS A 12 -14.42 4.40 -6.95
N ASN A 13 -13.92 4.70 -8.15
CA ASN A 13 -12.51 4.43 -8.48
C ASN A 13 -11.53 5.20 -7.59
N ALA A 14 -11.83 6.46 -7.25
CA ALA A 14 -11.01 7.24 -6.33
C ALA A 14 -10.99 6.61 -4.93
N LEU A 15 -12.16 6.19 -4.43
CA LEU A 15 -12.28 5.51 -3.14
C LEU A 15 -11.49 4.20 -3.11
N GLU A 16 -11.54 3.37 -4.16
CA GLU A 16 -10.76 2.13 -4.25
C GLU A 16 -9.24 2.38 -4.19
N ILE A 17 -8.77 3.49 -4.77
CA ILE A 17 -7.35 3.88 -4.72
C ILE A 17 -6.97 4.31 -3.30
N ASP A 18 -7.80 5.13 -2.65
CA ASP A 18 -7.57 5.59 -1.29
C ASP A 18 -7.55 4.41 -0.30
N GLU A 19 -8.50 3.48 -0.42
CA GLU A 19 -8.54 2.25 0.39
C GLU A 19 -7.27 1.41 0.19
N ALA A 20 -6.82 1.22 -1.05
CA ALA A 20 -5.58 0.50 -1.33
C ALA A 20 -4.35 1.20 -0.73
N LEU A 21 -4.30 2.53 -0.78
CA LEU A 21 -3.21 3.33 -0.19
C LEU A 21 -3.21 3.23 1.33
N ILE A 22 -4.38 3.41 1.96
CA ILE A 22 -4.56 3.26 3.41
C ILE A 22 -4.11 1.87 3.85
N HIS A 23 -4.50 0.83 3.12
CA HIS A 23 -4.11 -0.54 3.44
C HIS A 23 -2.59 -0.76 3.29
N ALA A 24 -1.95 -0.22 2.24
CA ALA A 24 -0.50 -0.30 2.09
C ALA A 24 0.25 0.42 3.23
N LEU A 25 -0.24 1.59 3.65
CA LEU A 25 0.32 2.34 4.76
C LEU A 25 0.16 1.58 6.09
N TYR A 26 -1.01 0.96 6.32
CA TYR A 26 -1.24 0.09 7.46
C TYR A 26 -0.22 -1.06 7.50
N LEU A 27 -0.03 -1.76 6.38
CA LEU A 27 0.90 -2.89 6.32
C LEU A 27 2.34 -2.46 6.56
N ARG A 28 2.74 -1.31 6.02
CA ARG A 28 4.06 -0.73 6.31
C ARG A 28 4.22 -0.43 7.79
N LEU A 29 3.26 0.27 8.40
CA LEU A 29 3.34 0.64 9.81
C LEU A 29 3.41 -0.60 10.71
N ARG A 30 2.60 -1.63 10.39
CA ARG A 30 2.64 -2.92 11.08
C ARG A 30 4.01 -3.59 10.96
N ALA A 31 4.61 -3.59 9.77
CA ALA A 31 5.94 -4.15 9.56
C ALA A 31 7.00 -3.45 10.40
N GLU A 32 6.94 -2.13 10.51
CA GLU A 32 7.86 -1.38 11.36
C GLU A 32 7.68 -1.69 12.85
N ILE A 33 6.44 -1.90 13.32
CA ILE A 33 6.17 -2.28 14.71
C ILE A 33 6.75 -3.67 15.00
N GLU A 34 6.41 -4.67 14.18
CA GLU A 34 6.88 -6.05 14.36
C GLU A 34 8.40 -6.15 14.25
N THR A 35 9.04 -5.35 13.38
CA THR A 35 10.50 -5.26 13.30
C THR A 35 11.11 -4.72 14.59
N ARG A 36 10.52 -3.67 15.19
CA ARG A 36 11.01 -3.12 16.48
C ARG A 36 10.87 -4.14 17.61
N GLU A 37 9.75 -4.84 17.67
CA GLU A 37 9.53 -5.91 18.67
C GLU A 37 10.55 -7.04 18.51
N ALA A 38 10.80 -7.49 17.27
CA ALA A 38 11.79 -8.50 16.98
C ALA A 38 13.22 -8.05 17.35
N ILE A 39 13.57 -6.79 17.10
CA ILE A 39 14.87 -6.22 17.50
C ILE A 39 15.01 -6.22 19.03
N ILE A 40 13.97 -5.83 19.77
CA ILE A 40 13.97 -5.83 21.24
C ILE A 40 14.17 -7.25 21.78
N ASP A 41 13.43 -8.23 21.22
CA ASP A 41 13.54 -9.62 21.60
C ASP A 41 14.95 -10.19 21.29
N ALA A 42 15.47 -9.95 20.08
CA ALA A 42 16.80 -10.38 19.69
C ALA A 42 17.90 -9.77 20.58
N ALA A 43 17.78 -8.48 20.91
CA ALA A 43 18.70 -7.81 21.83
C ALA A 43 18.64 -8.43 23.24
N ALA A 44 17.45 -8.76 23.74
CA ALA A 44 17.28 -9.43 25.03
C ALA A 44 17.92 -10.83 25.08
N HIS A 45 18.05 -11.49 23.92
CA HIS A 45 18.69 -12.79 23.77
C HIS A 45 20.18 -12.73 23.34
N GLY A 46 20.78 -11.53 23.35
CA GLY A 46 22.22 -11.36 23.10
C GLY A 46 22.62 -11.38 21.62
N ALA A 47 21.72 -11.01 20.71
CA ALA A 47 22.07 -10.80 19.32
C ALA A 47 23.17 -9.72 19.19
N ALA A 48 24.10 -9.95 18.26
CA ALA A 48 25.18 -9.02 17.99
C ALA A 48 24.67 -7.73 17.32
N PRO A 49 25.33 -6.56 17.53
CA PRO A 49 24.91 -5.30 16.94
C PRO A 49 24.70 -5.35 15.43
N GLU A 50 25.56 -6.07 14.71
CA GLU A 50 25.48 -6.23 13.25
C GLU A 50 24.20 -6.96 12.81
N VAL A 51 23.69 -7.87 13.65
CA VAL A 51 22.43 -8.57 13.42
C VAL A 51 21.25 -7.62 13.63
N LEU A 52 21.28 -6.81 14.69
CA LEU A 52 20.23 -5.82 14.96
C LEU A 52 20.16 -4.74 13.87
N GLU A 53 21.31 -4.29 13.37
CA GLU A 53 21.40 -3.38 12.22
C GLU A 53 20.83 -4.00 10.95
N ALA A 54 21.18 -5.25 10.66
CA ALA A 54 20.63 -5.98 9.51
C ALA A 54 19.09 -6.06 9.60
N MET A 55 18.54 -6.40 10.77
CA MET A 55 17.09 -6.42 11.00
C MET A 55 16.43 -5.05 10.82
N ALA A 56 17.09 -3.96 11.21
CA ALA A 56 16.57 -2.61 10.99
C ALA A 56 16.52 -2.23 9.50
N THR A 57 17.44 -2.76 8.70
CA THR A 57 17.49 -2.53 7.24
C THR A 57 16.61 -3.47 6.42
N ASP A 58 16.25 -4.63 6.97
CA ASP A 58 15.37 -5.62 6.34
C ASP A 58 14.16 -5.95 7.26
N PRO A 59 13.10 -5.11 7.23
CA PRO A 59 11.99 -5.22 8.17
C PRO A 59 11.17 -6.49 7.99
N VAL A 60 10.61 -6.97 9.10
CA VAL A 60 9.75 -8.15 9.18
C VAL A 60 8.57 -8.02 8.21
N PRO A 61 8.39 -8.95 7.27
CA PRO A 61 7.32 -8.85 6.29
C PRO A 61 5.98 -9.20 6.93
N VAL A 62 5.07 -8.23 6.98
CA VAL A 62 3.68 -8.46 7.41
C VAL A 62 2.87 -9.06 6.27
N ILE A 63 2.17 -10.15 6.57
CA ILE A 63 1.24 -10.82 5.67
C ILE A 63 -0.16 -10.55 6.21
N ASP A 64 -0.99 -9.84 5.45
CA ASP A 64 -2.41 -9.67 5.77
C ASP A 64 -3.21 -10.97 5.50
N GLU A 65 -4.50 -10.93 5.83
CA GLU A 65 -5.46 -12.02 5.55
C GLU A 65 -5.62 -12.35 4.05
N PHE A 66 -5.19 -11.46 3.16
CA PHE A 66 -5.22 -11.64 1.71
C PHE A 66 -3.94 -12.31 1.18
N GLY A 67 -2.86 -12.27 1.95
CA GLY A 67 -1.54 -12.78 1.61
C GLY A 67 -0.71 -11.80 0.78
N ARG A 68 0.61 -11.74 1.04
CA ARG A 68 1.60 -10.86 0.38
C ARG A 68 1.42 -10.69 -1.14
N LYS A 69 1.12 -11.78 -1.85
CA LYS A 69 0.92 -11.77 -3.31
C LYS A 69 -0.31 -10.99 -3.74
N LYS A 70 -1.43 -11.09 -3.02
CA LYS A 70 -2.67 -10.38 -3.38
C LYS A 70 -2.54 -8.89 -3.10
N THR A 71 -1.94 -8.51 -1.98
CA THR A 71 -1.70 -7.10 -1.64
C THR A 71 -0.80 -6.41 -2.67
N VAL A 72 0.33 -7.04 -3.02
CA VAL A 72 1.25 -6.52 -4.05
C VAL A 72 0.58 -6.47 -5.42
N ALA A 73 -0.21 -7.48 -5.78
CA ALA A 73 -0.94 -7.48 -7.04
C ALA A 73 -1.99 -6.34 -7.08
N GLY A 74 -2.70 -6.09 -5.98
CA GLY A 74 -3.64 -4.97 -5.85
C GLY A 74 -2.97 -3.62 -6.03
N LEU A 75 -1.86 -3.39 -5.32
CA LEU A 75 -1.08 -2.15 -5.42
C LEU A 75 -0.49 -1.92 -6.81
N LEU A 76 0.12 -2.95 -7.41
CA LEU A 76 0.65 -2.87 -8.77
C LEU A 76 -0.46 -2.59 -9.80
N SER A 77 -1.65 -3.15 -9.60
CA SER A 77 -2.79 -2.91 -10.47
C SER A 77 -3.29 -1.47 -10.35
N ALA A 78 -3.42 -0.94 -9.13
CA ALA A 78 -3.79 0.45 -8.88
C ALA A 78 -2.78 1.44 -9.47
N PHE A 79 -1.47 1.19 -9.27
CA PHE A 79 -0.39 2.01 -9.84
C PHE A 79 -0.29 1.91 -11.36
N LYS A 80 -0.57 0.75 -11.96
CA LYS A 80 -0.61 0.63 -13.42
C LYS A 80 -1.77 1.44 -13.97
N ARG A 81 -2.96 1.35 -13.39
CA ARG A 81 -4.14 2.15 -13.80
C ARG A 81 -3.89 3.65 -13.69
N SER A 82 -3.19 4.12 -12.64
CA SER A 82 -2.86 5.54 -12.50
C SER A 82 -1.80 6.04 -13.48
N ARG A 83 -0.84 5.19 -13.89
CA ARG A 83 0.23 5.54 -14.84
C ARG A 83 -0.10 5.32 -16.31
N THR A 84 -1.04 4.45 -16.65
CA THR A 84 -1.44 4.19 -18.04
C THR A 84 -2.29 5.31 -18.65
N GLY A 85 -2.55 6.41 -17.93
CA GLY A 85 -3.20 7.56 -18.54
C GLY A 85 -4.60 7.25 -19.09
N LEU A 86 -5.34 6.28 -18.52
CA LEU A 86 -6.81 6.20 -18.68
C LEU A 86 -7.47 7.32 -17.84
N ARG A 87 -6.98 8.53 -18.09
CA ARG A 87 -7.55 9.84 -17.86
C ARG A 87 -7.60 10.50 -19.23
N ASP A 88 -8.34 9.88 -20.12
CA ASP A 88 -8.81 10.54 -21.32
C ASP A 88 -10.12 11.25 -20.89
N ASP A 89 -10.03 12.59 -20.85
CA ASP A 89 -11.10 13.59 -20.86
C ASP A 89 -12.03 13.64 -19.61
N ILE A 90 -12.29 14.79 -18.96
CA ILE A 90 -12.71 16.09 -19.51
C ILE A 90 -12.23 17.19 -18.55
N LEU A 91 -11.11 17.80 -18.88
CA LEU A 91 -10.93 19.25 -18.77
C LEU A 91 -11.23 19.78 -20.18
N ASP A 92 -12.50 19.96 -20.51
CA ASP A 92 -12.90 20.81 -21.62
C ASP A 92 -13.87 21.85 -21.06
N ILE A 93 -13.41 23.09 -21.07
CA ILE A 93 -14.05 24.24 -20.43
C ILE A 93 -14.48 25.18 -21.56
N GLY A 94 -15.73 25.02 -22.00
CA GLY A 94 -16.58 26.05 -22.62
C GLY A 94 -16.65 26.06 -24.15
N PRO A 95 -17.60 26.83 -24.74
CA PRO A 95 -18.77 27.50 -24.15
C PRO A 95 -20.03 26.61 -24.07
#